data_AF-A0A2V8JCH0-F1
#
_entry.id   AF-A0A2V8JCH0-F1
#
_cell.length_a   1.000
_cell.length_b   1.000
_cell.length_c   1.000
_cell.angle_alpha   90.00
_cell.angle_beta   90.00
_cell.angle_gamma   90.00
#
_symmetry.space_group_name_H-M   'P 1'
#
loop_
_entity.id
_entity.type
_entity.pdbx_description
1 polymer ?
#
loop_
_entity_poly.entity_id
_entity_poly.type
_entity_poly.pdbx_seq_one_letter_code
_entity_poly.pdbx_strand_id
1 'polypeptide(L)'
;MGAGLGRLWAKHGHYVMFSYSRRPEKLQDLVREIGSHARSGSTEDAVRYGNVVLLAVPWAAIGDALSDAGPLNRKILISCVNPFGARGLEVGLTTSAAEEISKLTPDAAVVEAFNTVFASILHSGAHLLVRQRGKGA
;
A
#
# COMPACT_ATOMS: atom_id res chain seq x y z
N MET A 1 0.92 4.10 5.90
CA MET A 1 0.04 3.07 5.31
C MET A 1 0.82 1.81 4.93
N GLY A 2 1.70 1.86 3.92
CA GLY A 2 2.40 0.67 3.39
C GLY A 2 3.06 -0.23 4.45
N ALA A 3 3.89 0.32 5.34
CA ALA A 3 4.50 -0.47 6.43
C ALA A 3 3.47 -1.12 7.38
N GLY A 4 2.38 -0.42 7.71
CA GLY A 4 1.35 -0.93 8.63
C GLY A 4 0.58 -2.10 8.01
N LEU A 5 0.09 -1.94 6.78
CA LEU A 5 -0.62 -3.01 6.06
C LEU A 5 0.31 -4.19 5.77
N GLY A 6 1.54 -3.93 5.33
CA GLY A 6 2.51 -5.00 5.04
C GLY A 6 2.85 -5.86 6.26
N ARG A 7 2.98 -5.26 7.46
CA ARG A 7 3.12 -6.02 8.72
C ARG A 7 1.92 -6.91 9.00
N LEU A 8 0.70 -6.37 8.84
CA LEU A 8 -0.53 -7.11 9.10
C LEU A 8 -0.69 -8.26 8.11
N TRP A 9 -0.44 -8.03 6.82
CA TRP A 9 -0.50 -9.07 5.80
C TRP A 9 0.52 -10.18 6.05
N ALA A 10 1.76 -9.82 6.38
CA ALA A 10 2.79 -10.80 6.72
C ALA A 10 2.41 -11.62 7.95
N LYS A 11 1.89 -10.98 9.00
CA LYS A 11 1.37 -11.65 10.20
C LYS A 11 0.23 -12.61 9.89
N HIS A 12 -0.54 -12.36 8.83
CA HIS A 12 -1.64 -13.20 8.37
C HIS A 12 -1.25 -14.18 7.25
N GLY A 13 0.05 -14.40 7.02
CA GLY A 13 0.55 -15.47 6.14
C GLY A 13 0.74 -15.06 4.68
N HIS A 14 0.58 -13.78 4.33
CA HIS A 14 0.92 -13.29 3.00
C HIS A 14 2.41 -12.97 2.91
N TYR A 15 3.02 -13.24 1.76
CA TYR A 15 4.37 -12.75 1.49
C TYR A 15 4.32 -11.33 0.91
N VAL A 16 5.15 -10.43 1.44
CA VAL A 16 5.12 -9.00 1.09
C VAL A 16 6.49 -8.54 0.58
N MET A 17 6.48 -7.67 -0.42
CA MET A 17 7.68 -6.93 -0.83
C MET A 17 7.44 -5.44 -0.62
N PHE A 18 8.35 -4.79 0.11
CA PHE A 18 8.35 -3.35 0.29
C PHE A 18 9.26 -2.66 -0.73
N SER A 19 8.79 -1.57 -1.32
CA SER A 19 9.53 -0.76 -2.28
C SER A 19 9.24 0.72 -2.05
N TYR A 20 9.76 1.58 -2.93
CA TYR A 20 9.48 3.02 -2.96
C TYR A 20 9.79 3.73 -1.62
N SER A 21 11.07 3.79 -1.27
CA SER A 21 11.55 4.52 -0.09
C SER A 21 12.72 5.43 -0.43
N ARG A 22 12.64 6.67 0.04
CA ARG A 22 13.76 7.63 0.05
C ARG A 22 14.87 7.23 1.05
N ARG A 23 14.61 6.23 1.88
CA ARG A 23 15.47 5.69 2.92
C ARG A 23 15.46 4.16 2.85
N PRO A 24 16.28 3.55 1.99
CA PRO A 24 16.30 2.10 1.78
C PRO A 24 16.54 1.30 3.07
N GLU A 25 17.31 1.85 4.01
CA GLU A 25 17.60 1.26 5.32
C GLU A 25 16.31 0.96 6.11
N LYS A 26 15.28 1.81 5.97
CA LYS A 26 13.98 1.58 6.61
C LYS A 26 13.26 0.36 6.06
N LEU A 27 13.43 0.06 4.77
CA LEU A 27 12.84 -1.15 4.19
C LEU A 27 13.57 -2.39 4.70
N GLN A 28 14.89 -2.31 4.86
CA GLN A 28 15.69 -3.40 5.43
C GLN A 28 15.34 -3.64 6.91
N ASP A 29 15.07 -2.59 7.68
CA ASP A 29 14.57 -2.72 9.05
C ASP A 29 13.21 -3.44 9.09
N LEU A 30 12.28 -3.07 8.20
CA LEU A 30 10.97 -3.74 8.07
C LEU A 30 11.11 -5.22 7.73
N VAL A 31 11.99 -5.54 6.77
CA VAL A 31 12.26 -6.93 6.37
C VAL A 31 12.85 -7.71 7.53
N ARG A 32 13.83 -7.15 8.27
CA ARG A 32 14.42 -7.80 9.44
C ARG A 32 13.40 -8.05 10.56
N GLU A 33 12.51 -7.10 10.79
CA GLU A 33 11.47 -7.24 11.81
C GLU A 33 10.42 -8.30 11.45
N ILE A 34 10.00 -8.37 10.18
CA ILE A 34 8.96 -9.30 9.72
C ILE A 34 9.53 -10.71 9.45
N GLY A 35 10.80 -10.82 9.07
CA GLY A 35 11.47 -12.09 8.79
C GLY A 35 11.07 -12.69 7.44
N SER A 36 10.88 -14.01 7.40
CA SER A 36 10.77 -14.80 6.16
C SER A 36 9.59 -14.43 5.24
N HIS A 37 8.60 -13.68 5.74
CA HIS A 37 7.45 -13.25 4.97
C HIS A 37 7.65 -11.88 4.29
N ALA A 38 8.80 -11.21 4.48
CA ALA A 38 9.08 -9.91 3.88
C ALA A 38 10.34 -9.92 3.01
N ARG A 39 10.28 -9.12 1.94
CA ARG A 39 11.43 -8.74 1.09
C ARG A 39 11.39 -7.24 0.83
N SER A 40 12.48 -6.69 0.32
CA SER A 40 12.50 -5.33 -0.22
C SER A 40 13.21 -5.31 -1.57
N GLY A 41 12.78 -4.43 -2.47
CA GLY A 41 13.33 -4.31 -3.81
C GLY A 41 12.97 -2.97 -4.46
N SER A 42 13.29 -2.84 -5.74
CA SER A 42 12.81 -1.70 -6.54
C SER A 42 11.28 -1.71 -6.69
N THR A 43 10.70 -0.61 -7.15
CA THR A 43 9.26 -0.55 -7.43
C THR A 43 8.86 -1.58 -8.51
N GLU A 44 9.69 -1.72 -9.55
CA GLU A 44 9.53 -2.74 -10.59
C GLU A 44 9.59 -4.17 -10.01
N ASP A 45 10.54 -4.46 -9.11
CA ASP A 45 10.62 -5.76 -8.44
C ASP A 45 9.35 -6.08 -7.66
N ALA A 46 8.78 -5.08 -6.96
CA ALA A 46 7.55 -5.25 -6.20
C ALA A 46 6.35 -5.56 -7.10
N VAL A 47 6.25 -4.92 -8.27
CA VAL A 47 5.21 -5.22 -9.26
C VAL A 47 5.36 -6.63 -9.83
N ARG A 48 6.59 -7.02 -10.20
CA ARG A 48 6.87 -8.38 -10.70
C ARG A 48 6.55 -9.44 -9.65
N TYR A 49 6.91 -9.18 -8.40
CA TYR A 49 6.73 -10.08 -7.27
C TYR A 49 5.27 -10.27 -6.85
N GLY A 50 4.52 -9.16 -6.72
CA GLY A 50 3.17 -9.19 -6.17
C GLY A 50 2.12 -9.70 -7.14
N ASN A 51 1.20 -10.55 -6.67
CA ASN A 51 -0.06 -10.81 -7.39
C ASN A 51 -1.02 -9.62 -7.29
N VAL A 52 -0.89 -8.85 -6.20
CA VAL A 52 -1.64 -7.61 -5.91
C VAL A 52 -0.63 -6.55 -5.50
N VAL A 53 -0.82 -5.32 -5.96
CA VAL A 53 0.07 -4.17 -5.68
C VAL A 53 -0.70 -3.16 -4.83
N LEU A 54 -0.08 -2.65 -3.76
CA LEU A 54 -0.62 -1.54 -2.97
C LEU A 54 0.12 -0.25 -3.31
N LEU A 55 -0.60 0.72 -3.87
CA LEU A 55 -0.11 2.08 -4.06
C LEU A 55 -0.31 2.89 -2.77
N ALA A 56 0.73 2.94 -1.95
CA ALA A 56 0.73 3.62 -0.65
C ALA A 56 1.68 4.83 -0.63
N VAL A 57 1.54 5.72 -1.62
CA VAL A 57 2.35 6.94 -1.78
C VAL A 57 1.49 8.20 -1.61
N PRO A 58 2.09 9.37 -1.30
CA PRO A 58 1.38 10.65 -1.33
C PRO A 58 0.81 10.94 -2.73
N TRP A 59 -0.28 11.70 -2.80
CA TRP A 59 -0.93 12.09 -4.06
C TRP A 59 0.05 12.68 -5.09
N ALA A 60 0.90 13.61 -4.65
CA ALA A 60 1.91 14.25 -5.52
C ALA A 60 2.98 13.29 -6.07
N ALA A 61 3.10 12.08 -5.53
CA ALA A 61 4.12 11.09 -5.88
C ALA A 61 3.59 9.98 -6.80
N ILE A 62 2.31 10.01 -7.19
CA ILE A 62 1.69 8.95 -8.01
C ILE A 62 2.40 8.81 -9.36
N GLY A 63 2.66 9.93 -10.06
CA GLY A 63 3.30 9.90 -11.38
C GLY A 63 4.65 9.21 -11.34
N ASP A 64 5.52 9.64 -10.43
CA ASP A 64 6.86 9.04 -10.23
C ASP A 64 6.76 7.57 -9.82
N ALA A 65 5.89 7.24 -8.86
CA ALA A 65 5.73 5.87 -8.39
C ALA A 65 5.22 4.91 -9.49
N LEU A 66 4.28 5.36 -10.33
CA LEU A 66 3.78 4.56 -11.45
C LEU A 66 4.81 4.46 -12.58
N SER A 67 5.60 5.51 -12.82
CA SER A 67 6.72 5.46 -13.76
C SER A 67 7.77 4.43 -13.33
N ASP A 68 8.16 4.44 -12.05
CA ASP A 68 9.12 3.48 -11.48
C ASP A 68 8.58 2.04 -11.45
N ALA A 69 7.26 1.89 -11.37
CA ALA A 69 6.58 0.59 -11.32
C ALA A 69 6.62 -0.15 -12.66
N GLY A 70 6.63 0.58 -13.78
CA GLY A 70 6.46 0.00 -15.12
C GLY A 70 5.07 -0.63 -15.32
N PRO A 71 4.91 -1.49 -16.33
CA PRO A 71 3.63 -2.11 -16.65
C PRO A 71 3.08 -2.98 -15.51
N LEU A 72 1.80 -2.80 -15.19
CA LEU A 72 1.13 -3.54 -14.12
C LEU A 72 0.56 -4.88 -14.59
N ASN A 73 0.50 -5.13 -15.90
CA ASN A 73 0.24 -6.45 -16.48
C ASN A 73 -1.06 -7.12 -15.97
N ARG A 74 -2.17 -6.38 -15.98
CA ARG A 74 -3.51 -6.82 -15.56
C ARG A 74 -3.63 -7.19 -14.08
N LYS A 75 -2.69 -6.75 -13.24
CA LYS A 75 -2.74 -6.95 -11.78
C LYS A 75 -3.81 -6.06 -11.13
N ILE A 76 -4.17 -6.46 -9.92
CA ILE A 76 -4.97 -5.62 -9.02
C ILE A 76 -4.07 -4.56 -8.41
N LEU A 77 -4.44 -3.28 -8.59
CA LEU A 77 -3.79 -2.14 -7.96
C LEU A 77 -4.71 -1.57 -6.87
N ILE A 78 -4.39 -1.84 -5.61
CA ILE A 78 -5.07 -1.24 -4.47
C ILE A 78 -4.54 0.17 -4.27
N SER A 79 -5.40 1.19 -4.38
CA SER A 79 -5.09 2.56 -3.99
C SER A 79 -5.65 2.85 -2.60
N CYS A 80 -4.79 3.34 -1.71
CA CYS A 80 -5.20 3.96 -0.44
C CYS A 80 -4.92 5.47 -0.42
N VAL A 81 -4.82 6.10 -1.60
CA VAL A 81 -4.36 7.49 -1.73
C VAL A 81 -5.52 8.46 -1.52
N ASN A 82 -5.29 9.45 -0.65
CA ASN A 82 -6.17 10.61 -0.53
C ASN A 82 -5.57 11.79 -1.31
N PRO A 83 -6.33 12.44 -2.21
CA PRO A 83 -5.83 13.48 -3.12
C PRO A 83 -5.77 14.85 -2.44
N PHE A 84 -4.94 14.97 -1.40
CA PHE A 84 -4.72 16.23 -0.69
C PHE A 84 -3.39 16.86 -1.09
N GLY A 85 -3.46 18.14 -1.44
CA GLY A 85 -2.32 19.02 -1.64
C GLY A 85 -2.19 20.07 -0.55
N ALA A 86 -1.28 21.03 -0.77
CA ALA A 86 -0.98 22.08 0.21
C ALA A 86 -2.19 22.99 0.54
N ARG A 87 -3.18 23.09 -0.36
CA ARG A 87 -4.37 23.93 -0.20
C ARG A 87 -5.66 23.14 0.08
N GLY A 88 -5.54 21.85 0.38
CA GLY A 88 -6.68 20.98 0.63
C GLY A 88 -6.90 19.97 -0.50
N LEU A 89 -8.17 19.58 -0.69
CA LEU A 89 -8.57 18.54 -1.63
C LEU A 89 -8.28 18.99 -3.08
N GLU A 90 -7.47 18.22 -3.81
CA GLU A 90 -7.15 18.49 -5.22
C GLU A 90 -8.09 17.76 -6.18
N VAL A 91 -8.58 16.57 -5.80
CA VAL A 91 -9.50 15.75 -6.59
C VAL A 91 -10.59 15.19 -5.66
N GLY A 92 -11.86 15.13 -6.09
CA GLY A 92 -12.91 14.49 -5.26
C GLY A 92 -14.34 14.98 -5.45
N LEU A 93 -14.57 16.07 -6.20
CA LEU A 93 -15.94 16.63 -6.39
C LEU A 93 -16.65 16.10 -7.65
N THR A 94 -15.90 15.61 -8.64
CA THR A 94 -16.42 15.13 -9.93
C THR A 94 -15.84 13.79 -10.36
N THR A 95 -14.74 13.40 -9.74
CA THR A 95 -13.93 12.20 -9.97
C THR A 95 -13.16 11.93 -8.67
N SER A 96 -12.57 10.75 -8.55
CA SER A 96 -11.82 10.30 -7.37
C SER A 96 -10.35 10.09 -7.69
N ALA A 97 -9.52 9.99 -6.65
CA ALA A 97 -8.12 9.59 -6.81
C ALA A 97 -8.00 8.23 -7.52
N ALA A 98 -8.87 7.27 -7.19
CA ALA A 98 -8.86 5.95 -7.82
C ALA A 98 -9.22 6.02 -9.31
N GLU A 99 -10.18 6.84 -9.71
CA GLU A 99 -10.53 7.06 -11.13
C GLU A 99 -9.37 7.72 -11.90
N GLU A 100 -8.70 8.72 -11.32
CA GLU A 100 -7.52 9.33 -11.96
C GLU A 100 -6.36 8.34 -12.07
N ILE A 101 -6.10 7.52 -11.04
CA ILE A 101 -5.09 6.45 -11.10
C ILE A 101 -5.47 5.41 -12.18
N SER A 102 -6.75 5.08 -12.33
CA SER A 102 -7.21 4.14 -13.35
C SER A 102 -6.97 4.63 -14.77
N LYS A 103 -7.04 5.95 -15.03
CA LYS A 103 -6.68 6.53 -16.33
C LYS A 103 -5.20 6.39 -16.64
N LEU A 104 -4.35 6.48 -15.62
CA LEU A 104 -2.89 6.34 -15.72
C LEU A 104 -2.43 4.87 -15.85
N THR A 105 -3.29 3.93 -15.44
CA THR A 105 -2.98 2.49 -15.38
C THR A 105 -4.05 1.67 -16.12
N PRO A 106 -4.24 1.89 -17.43
CA PRO A 106 -5.30 1.22 -18.19
C PRO A 106 -5.11 -0.31 -18.28
N ASP A 107 -3.90 -0.80 -17.98
CA ASP A 107 -3.56 -2.21 -17.93
C ASP A 107 -3.73 -2.81 -16.52
N ALA A 108 -4.30 -2.10 -15.53
CA ALA A 108 -4.53 -2.61 -14.18
C ALA A 108 -6.02 -2.56 -13.78
N ALA A 109 -6.38 -3.40 -12.81
CA ALA A 109 -7.68 -3.31 -12.14
C ALA A 109 -7.53 -2.50 -10.84
N VAL A 110 -7.95 -1.23 -10.87
CA VAL A 110 -7.82 -0.34 -9.71
C VAL A 110 -8.94 -0.60 -8.69
N VAL A 111 -8.56 -0.73 -7.42
CA VAL A 111 -9.47 -0.91 -6.28
C VAL A 111 -9.15 0.15 -5.23
N GLU A 112 -10.13 0.97 -4.84
CA GLU A 112 -9.96 1.87 -3.70
C GLU A 112 -10.20 1.12 -2.38
N ALA A 113 -9.22 1.16 -1.48
CA ALA A 113 -9.36 0.59 -0.14
C ALA A 113 -8.42 1.27 0.87
N PHE A 114 -8.79 1.20 2.15
CA PHE A 114 -7.98 1.65 3.30
C PHE A 114 -7.70 3.15 3.38
N ASN A 115 -8.26 3.98 2.49
CA ASN A 115 -8.06 5.43 2.45
C ASN A 115 -8.62 6.17 3.69
N THR A 116 -9.58 5.58 4.41
CA THR A 116 -10.19 6.15 5.61
C THR A 116 -9.55 5.69 6.93
N VAL A 117 -8.55 4.80 6.88
CA VAL A 117 -7.88 4.29 8.08
C VAL A 117 -6.60 5.07 8.35
N PHE A 118 -6.45 5.61 9.56
CA PHE A 118 -5.20 6.26 9.95
C PHE A 118 -4.07 5.25 10.11
N ALA A 119 -2.90 5.59 9.57
CA ALA A 119 -1.72 4.72 9.64
C ALA A 119 -1.34 4.34 11.09
N SER A 120 -1.52 5.26 12.04
CA SER A 120 -1.27 5.04 13.46
C SER A 120 -2.11 3.90 14.05
N ILE A 121 -3.34 3.71 13.59
CA ILE A 121 -4.22 2.62 14.03
C ILE A 121 -3.71 1.26 13.55
N LEU A 122 -3.13 1.21 12.34
CA LEU A 122 -2.50 -0.01 11.83
C LEU A 122 -1.25 -0.37 12.63
N HIS A 123 -0.56 0.63 13.19
CA HIS A 123 0.64 0.45 14.01
C HIS A 123 0.35 0.17 15.49
N SER A 124 -0.79 0.59 16.03
CA SER A 124 -1.10 0.55 17.47
C SER A 124 -1.48 -0.83 18.01
N GLY A 125 -1.71 -1.82 17.14
CA GLY A 125 -2.22 -3.13 17.56
C GLY A 125 -3.71 -3.15 17.89
N ALA A 126 -4.47 -2.07 17.65
CA ALA A 126 -5.92 -2.01 17.94
C ALA A 126 -6.74 -3.14 17.29
N HIS A 127 -6.28 -3.68 16.16
CA HIS A 127 -6.86 -4.88 15.52
C HIS A 127 -6.87 -6.12 16.43
N LEU A 128 -6.06 -6.16 17.49
CA LEU A 128 -6.02 -7.25 18.47
C LEU A 128 -7.22 -7.23 19.43
N LEU A 129 -7.87 -6.08 19.63
CA LEU A 129 -9.00 -5.93 20.56
C LEU A 129 -10.26 -6.67 20.08
N VAL A 130 -10.40 -6.89 18.78
CA VAL A 130 -11.54 -7.62 18.20
C VAL A 130 -11.44 -9.13 18.44
N ARG A 131 -10.24 -9.67 18.66
CA ARG A 131 -10.00 -11.13 18.72
C ARG A 131 -10.19 -11.74 20.12
N GLN A 132 -10.52 -10.95 21.15
CA GLN A 132 -10.69 -11.46 22.52
C GLN A 132 -12.09 -12.02 22.85
N ARG A 133 -13.03 -12.12 21.90
CA ARG A 133 -14.38 -12.69 22.15
C ARG A 133 -14.56 -14.18 21.80
N GLY A 134 -13.49 -14.97 21.61
CA GLY A 134 -13.64 -16.33 21.05
C GLY A 134 -12.77 -17.45 21.61
N LYS A 135 -12.22 -17.32 22.83
CA LYS A 135 -11.57 -18.46 23.52
C LYS A 135 -11.95 -18.44 25.00
N GLY A 136 -13.10 -19.05 25.31
CA GLY A 136 -13.59 -19.16 26.67
C GLY A 136 -15.03 -19.67 26.71
N ALA A 137 -15.23 -20.94 26.33
CA ALA A 137 -16.29 -21.84 26.78
C ALA A 137 -15.93 -23.25 26.30
#